data_AF-A0A963WCZ7-F1
#
_entry.id   AF-A0A963WCZ7-F1
#
_cell.length_a   1.000
_cell.length_b   1.000
_cell.length_c   1.000
_cell.angle_alpha   90.00
_cell.angle_beta   90.00
_cell.angle_gamma   90.00
#
_symmetry.space_group_name_H-M   'P 1'
#
loop_
_entity.id
_entity.type
_entity.pdbx_description
1 polymer ?
#
loop_
_entity_poly.entity_id
_entity_poly.type
_entity_poly.pdbx_seq_one_letter_code
_entity_poly.pdbx_strand_id
1 'polypeptide(L)'
;LRQVFQEQPGVQVLGTDVPAIEAYPRAATRGLPVHRVEYRQPAGRTAPAALDTMRTLAGELFPAWRERFALVTGRADAGGAGHGERA
;
A
#
# COMPACT_ATOMS: atom_id res chain seq x y z
N LEU A 1 -11.23 -9.04 15.45
CA LEU A 1 -11.87 -8.13 14.48
C LEU A 1 -12.95 -8.83 13.65
N ARG A 2 -12.64 -9.87 12.86
CA ARG A 2 -13.64 -10.57 12.03
C ARG A 2 -14.87 -11.03 12.83
N GLN A 3 -14.66 -11.71 13.96
CA GLN A 3 -15.74 -12.14 14.85
C GLN A 3 -16.56 -10.97 15.43
N VAL A 4 -15.94 -9.81 15.64
CA VAL A 4 -16.60 -8.62 16.23
C VAL A 4 -17.53 -7.96 15.21
N PHE A 5 -17.16 -7.97 13.93
CA PHE A 5 -17.92 -7.33 12.84
C PHE A 5 -18.76 -8.31 12.03
N GLN A 6 -18.81 -9.59 12.41
CA GLN A 6 -19.51 -10.63 11.65
C GLN A 6 -21.00 -10.34 11.47
N GLU A 7 -21.63 -9.70 12.46
CA GLU A 7 -23.07 -9.40 12.47
C GLU A 7 -23.36 -7.92 12.18
N GLN A 8 -22.35 -7.13 11.81
CA GLN A 8 -22.51 -5.69 11.58
C GLN A 8 -22.91 -5.43 10.12
N PRO A 9 -24.16 -5.01 9.85
CA PRO A 9 -24.62 -4.79 8.48
C PRO A 9 -23.79 -3.68 7.83
N GLY A 10 -23.35 -3.91 6.59
CA GLY A 10 -22.59 -2.92 5.81
C GLY A 10 -21.11 -2.81 6.18
N VAL A 11 -20.59 -3.64 7.09
CA VAL A 11 -19.15 -3.71 7.39
C VAL A 11 -18.57 -5.03 6.90
N GLN A 12 -17.51 -4.97 6.10
CA GLN A 12 -16.74 -6.14 5.68
C GLN A 12 -15.29 -6.01 6.15
N VAL A 13 -14.81 -7.00 6.89
CA VAL A 13 -13.41 -7.06 7.31
C VAL A 13 -12.59 -7.79 6.24
N LEU A 14 -11.61 -7.09 5.71
CA LEU A 14 -10.70 -7.61 4.69
C LEU A 14 -9.69 -8.64 5.25
N GLY A 15 -9.13 -9.43 4.34
CA GLY A 15 -8.08 -10.41 4.56
C GLY A 15 -6.70 -9.79 4.72
N THR A 16 -6.45 -8.66 4.04
CA THR A 16 -5.14 -8.02 4.01
C THR A 16 -4.81 -7.30 5.32
N ASP A 17 -3.76 -7.74 6.01
CA ASP A 17 -3.22 -7.05 7.18
C ASP A 17 -2.29 -5.90 6.78
N VAL A 18 -2.50 -4.72 7.38
CA VAL A 18 -1.63 -3.54 7.21
C VAL A 18 -0.65 -3.48 8.38
N PRO A 19 0.66 -3.73 8.16
CA PRO A 19 1.62 -3.83 9.25
C PRO A 19 1.92 -2.46 9.88
N ALA A 20 2.07 -2.43 11.21
CA ALA A 20 2.49 -1.23 11.94
C ALA A 20 4.00 -1.00 11.77
N ILE A 21 4.41 -0.33 10.71
CA ILE A 21 5.81 -0.08 10.33
C ILE A 21 6.06 1.41 10.06
N GLU A 22 7.31 1.85 10.22
CA GLU A 22 7.73 3.25 10.04
C GLU A 22 7.51 3.82 8.62
N ALA A 23 7.32 2.96 7.62
CA ALA A 23 7.08 3.40 6.26
C ALA A 23 5.81 4.28 6.15
N TYR A 24 4.73 3.93 6.86
CA TYR A 24 3.46 4.65 6.81
C TYR A 24 3.54 6.07 7.36
N PRO A 25 3.98 6.32 8.62
CA PRO A 25 4.12 7.67 9.13
C PRO A 25 5.13 8.47 8.31
N ARG A 26 6.27 7.86 7.92
CA ARG A 26 7.27 8.54 7.06
C ARG A 26 6.68 8.98 5.72
N ALA A 27 5.83 8.16 5.10
CA ALA A 27 5.17 8.50 3.85
C ALA A 27 4.15 9.64 4.03
N ALA A 28 3.39 9.61 5.12
CA ALA A 28 2.44 10.66 5.46
C ALA A 28 3.12 12.01 5.68
N THR A 29 4.22 12.06 6.44
CA THR A 29 5.03 13.29 6.65
C THR A 29 5.54 13.87 5.33
N ARG A 30 5.81 13.03 4.33
CA ARG A 30 6.29 13.45 3.01
C ARG A 30 5.16 13.74 2.02
N GLY A 31 3.90 13.48 2.37
CA GLY A 31 2.77 13.57 1.43
C GLY A 31 2.89 12.59 0.26
N LEU A 32 3.54 11.44 0.46
CA LEU A 32 3.82 10.47 -0.60
C LEU A 32 3.05 9.16 -0.39
N PRO A 33 2.74 8.41 -1.47
CA PRO A 33 2.21 7.06 -1.34
C PRO A 33 3.23 6.14 -0.70
N VAL A 34 2.81 5.37 0.31
CA VAL A 34 3.73 4.48 1.06
C VAL A 34 4.41 3.45 0.17
N HIS A 35 3.73 2.95 -0.86
CA HIS A 35 4.30 1.99 -1.81
C HIS A 35 5.44 2.56 -2.65
N ARG A 36 5.59 3.89 -2.71
CA ARG A 36 6.76 4.56 -3.31
C ARG A 36 7.90 4.80 -2.31
N VAL A 37 7.54 4.93 -1.03
CA VAL A 37 8.48 5.17 0.07
C VAL A 37 9.13 3.87 0.56
N GLU A 38 8.43 2.74 0.44
CA GLU A 38 8.95 1.39 0.70
C GLU A 38 8.43 0.40 -0.35
N TYR A 39 9.20 0.30 -1.45
CA TYR A 39 8.91 -0.62 -2.55
C TYR A 39 9.57 -2.00 -2.39
N ARG A 40 10.50 -2.14 -1.44
CA ARG A 40 11.19 -3.40 -1.14
C ARG A 40 11.22 -3.62 0.37
N GLN A 41 11.16 -4.89 0.79
CA GLN A 41 11.29 -5.27 2.19
C GLN A 41 12.74 -4.99 2.67
N PRO A 42 12.93 -4.21 3.74
CA PRO A 42 14.20 -4.11 4.44
C PRO A 42 14.72 -5.48 4.87
N ALA A 43 16.04 -5.68 4.79
CA ALA A 43 16.68 -6.94 5.16
C ALA A 43 16.40 -7.29 6.64
N GLY A 44 16.09 -8.57 6.89
CA GLY A 44 15.83 -9.09 8.24
C GLY A 44 14.43 -8.81 8.79
N ARG A 45 13.54 -8.16 8.02
CA ARG A 45 12.15 -7.94 8.44
C ARG A 45 11.23 -9.07 7.97
N THR A 46 10.37 -9.57 8.85
CA THR A 46 9.34 -10.56 8.52
C THR A 46 8.12 -9.92 7.85
N ALA A 47 7.70 -8.74 8.31
CA ALA A 47 6.55 -8.03 7.76
C ALA A 47 6.77 -7.64 6.28
N PRO A 48 5.76 -7.75 5.41
CA PRO A 48 5.89 -7.48 3.98
C PRO A 48 6.32 -6.04 3.69
N ALA A 49 6.81 -5.78 2.47
CA ALA A 49 7.02 -4.41 2.01
C ALA A 49 5.67 -3.69 1.90
N ALA A 50 5.66 -2.37 2.16
CA ALA A 50 4.44 -1.59 2.01
C ALA A 50 3.85 -1.67 0.58
N LEU A 51 4.69 -1.82 -0.44
CA LEU A 51 4.23 -2.10 -1.81
C LEU A 51 3.41 -3.39 -1.90
N ASP A 52 3.88 -4.49 -1.31
CA ASP A 52 3.20 -5.78 -1.38
C ASP A 52 1.86 -5.73 -0.63
N THR A 53 1.83 -5.08 0.54
CA THR A 53 0.59 -4.81 1.27
C THR A 53 -0.40 -4.02 0.41
N MET A 54 0.05 -2.95 -0.25
CA MET A 54 -0.82 -2.11 -1.08
C MET A 54 -1.35 -2.83 -2.31
N ARG A 55 -0.52 -3.64 -2.99
CA ARG A 55 -0.97 -4.48 -4.11
C ARG A 55 -2.02 -5.50 -3.68
N THR A 56 -1.79 -6.15 -2.54
CA THR A 56 -2.71 -7.16 -1.99
C THR A 56 -4.05 -6.54 -1.62
N LEU A 57 -4.01 -5.41 -0.88
CA LEU A 57 -5.20 -4.67 -0.47
C LEU A 57 -6.00 -4.15 -1.67
N ALA A 58 -5.32 -3.53 -2.64
CA ALA A 58 -5.96 -3.03 -3.85
C ALA A 58 -6.56 -4.16 -4.69
N GLY A 59 -5.88 -5.30 -4.77
CA GLY A 59 -6.37 -6.50 -5.45
C GLY A 59 -7.56 -7.15 -4.77
N GLU A 60 -7.66 -7.06 -3.44
CA GLU A 60 -8.81 -7.50 -2.67
C GLU A 60 -10.03 -6.59 -2.90
N LEU A 61 -9.82 -5.27 -2.90
CA LEU A 61 -10.87 -4.28 -3.14
C LEU A 61 -11.37 -4.27 -4.59
N PHE A 62 -10.48 -4.45 -5.57
CA PHE A 62 -10.80 -4.41 -6.99
C PHE A 62 -10.27 -5.64 -7.73
N PRO A 63 -10.95 -6.80 -7.61
CA PRO A 63 -10.46 -8.07 -8.15
C PRO A 63 -10.18 -8.04 -9.67
N ALA A 64 -10.98 -7.30 -10.43
CA ALA A 64 -10.83 -7.17 -11.89
C ALA A 64 -9.53 -6.46 -12.31
N TRP A 65 -8.80 -5.84 -11.39
CA TRP A 65 -7.60 -5.04 -11.65
C TRP A 65 -6.33 -5.65 -11.05
N ARG A 66 -6.42 -6.85 -10.45
CA ARG A 66 -5.31 -7.53 -9.76
C ARG A 66 -4.04 -7.62 -10.62
N GLU A 67 -4.18 -8.01 -11.88
CA GLU A 67 -3.05 -8.10 -12.81
C GLU A 67 -2.37 -6.75 -13.03
N ARG A 68 -3.15 -5.66 -13.11
CA ARG A 68 -2.61 -4.30 -13.23
C ARG A 68 -1.87 -3.86 -11.97
N PHE A 69 -2.41 -4.18 -10.79
CA PHE A 69 -1.73 -3.86 -9.53
C PHE A 69 -0.43 -4.63 -9.35
N ALA A 70 -0.34 -5.87 -9.83
CA ALA A 70 0.90 -6.64 -9.80
C ALA A 70 2.07 -5.94 -10.54
N LEU A 71 1.77 -5.11 -11.53
CA LEU A 71 2.76 -4.35 -12.30
C LEU A 71 3.26 -3.08 -11.59
N VAL A 72 2.60 -2.60 -10.53
CA VAL A 72 2.99 -1.36 -9.82
C VAL A 72 4.31 -1.57 -9.09
N THR A 73 5.41 -0.93 -9.49
CA THR A 73 6.74 -1.24 -8.89
C THR A 73 7.17 -0.31 -7.74
N GLY A 74 6.40 0.73 -7.44
CA GLY A 74 6.75 1.73 -6.41
C GLY A 74 7.85 2.70 -6.80
N ARG A 75 8.51 2.53 -7.95
CA ARG A 75 9.41 3.55 -8.50
C ARG A 75 8.57 4.62 -9.21
N ALA A 76 8.98 5.87 -9.10
CA ALA A 76 8.51 6.87 -10.07
C ALA A 76 9.02 6.42 -11.43
N ASP A 77 8.14 6.34 -12.42
CA ASP A 77 8.56 6.10 -13.80
C ASP A 77 9.65 7.13 -14.12
N ALA A 78 10.77 6.70 -14.70
CA ALA A 78 11.89 7.58 -15.01
C ALA A 78 11.53 8.74 -15.97
N GLY A 79 10.27 8.84 -16.42
CA GLY A 79 9.73 9.90 -17.28
C GLY A 79 8.81 10.91 -16.59
N GLY A 80 8.55 10.81 -15.28
CA GLY A 80 7.74 11.80 -14.55
C GLY A 80 8.56 13.02 -14.16
N ALA A 81 8.79 13.94 -15.11
CA ALA A 81 9.38 15.25 -14.84
C ALA A 81 8.68 15.91 -13.64
N GLY A 82 9.47 16.41 -12.69
CA GLY A 82 8.99 16.98 -11.44
C GLY A 82 8.03 18.15 -11.69
N HIS A 83 6.76 17.96 -11.34
CA HIS A 83 5.84 19.07 -11.17
C HIS A 83 5.98 19.57 -9.73
N GLY A 84 7.01 20.37 -9.53
CA GLY A 84 7.36 20.98 -8.25
C GLY A 84 8.15 22.26 -8.46
N GLU A 85 7.74 23.06 -9.46
CA GLU A 85 8.18 24.45 -9.54
C GLU A 85 7.32 25.24 -8.55
N ARG A 86 7.95 25.62 -7.44
CA ARG A 86 7.36 26.44 -6.39
C ARG A 86 7.40 27.90 -6.85
N ALA A 87 6.26 28.57 -6.84
CA ALA A 87 6.15 30.03 -6.77
C ALA A 87 6.11 30.48 -5.31
#